data_AF-A0A3M0YH19-F1
#
_entry.id   AF-A0A3M0YH19-F1
#
_cell.length_a   1.000
_cell.length_b   1.000
_cell.length_c   1.000
_cell.angle_alpha   90.00
_cell.angle_beta   90.00
_cell.angle_gamma   90.00
#
_symmetry.space_group_name_H-M   'P 1'
#
loop_
_entity.id
_entity.type
_entity.pdbx_description
1 polymer ?
#
loop_
_entity_poly.entity_id
_entity_poly.type
_entity_poly.pdbx_seq_one_letter_code
_entity_poly.pdbx_strand_id
1 'polypeptide(L)'
;MTRHLLPLLAALGLWLIAPQAALALQEQALPLPAQAIISQTIGRDDTAYHAKVQEEGIQLQNPRHNLKATFTPEGLQVRTPKGAFELRYLGLSYGSTTHQAQKVTPKAQANRIEYPRGPLTEWYINGPKGLEQGFTLKAPPGPPGGTLTLTLEITGIKARPAEGGLILGSGLAYRDLVAWDAEGRILPAELKLQGKTLTLAVDDRKARYPIHIDPFIQQAKLTASDGAAFDEFGFSVAISGDTVVV
;
A
#
# COMPACT_ATOMS: atom_id res chain seq x y z
N MET A 1 68.48 35.20 43.91
CA MET A 1 67.77 35.45 45.20
C MET A 1 66.30 35.49 44.84
N THR A 2 65.35 34.66 45.30
CA THR A 2 65.25 33.70 46.41
C THR A 2 64.03 32.81 46.09
N ARG A 3 64.07 31.53 46.44
CA ARG A 3 62.95 30.55 46.35
C ARG A 3 61.79 30.95 47.29
N HIS A 4 60.56 30.45 47.03
CA HIS A 4 59.65 29.73 47.97
C HIS A 4 58.33 29.38 47.22
N LEU A 5 58.05 28.09 46.96
CA LEU A 5 57.15 27.16 47.69
C LEU A 5 55.69 27.14 47.18
N LEU A 6 55.29 26.01 46.60
CA LEU A 6 53.89 25.55 46.50
C LEU A 6 53.38 25.10 47.87
N PRO A 7 52.04 25.00 48.06
CA PRO A 7 51.48 23.66 48.27
C PRO A 7 50.15 23.37 47.56
N LEU A 8 49.96 22.06 47.38
CA LEU A 8 48.76 21.30 47.00
C LEU A 8 47.48 21.70 47.78
N LEU A 9 46.33 21.60 47.11
CA LEU A 9 45.09 21.11 47.71
C LEU A 9 44.28 20.32 46.67
N ALA A 10 43.95 19.10 47.06
CA ALA A 10 43.26 18.08 46.30
C ALA A 10 41.73 18.24 46.38
N ALA A 11 41.03 17.80 45.33
CA ALA A 11 39.68 17.26 45.45
C ALA A 11 39.52 16.10 44.45
N LEU A 12 39.37 14.89 45.01
CA LEU A 12 39.01 13.65 44.34
C LEU A 12 37.57 13.72 43.80
N GLY A 13 37.36 13.10 42.65
CA GLY A 13 36.03 12.69 42.16
C GLY A 13 36.18 11.63 41.07
N LEU A 14 36.35 10.37 41.47
CA LEU A 14 36.34 9.21 40.59
C LEU A 14 34.99 8.49 40.76
N TRP A 15 34.13 8.46 39.75
CA TRP A 15 33.13 7.41 39.55
C TRP A 15 32.96 7.14 38.06
N LEU A 16 33.12 5.87 37.70
CA LEU A 16 32.83 5.27 36.41
C LEU A 16 31.35 5.49 36.01
N ILE A 17 31.08 5.56 34.71
CA ILE A 17 30.20 4.65 33.96
C ILE A 17 30.44 4.96 32.47
N ALA A 18 30.98 3.99 31.74
CA ALA A 18 30.81 3.95 30.29
C ALA A 18 29.35 3.63 29.98
N PRO A 19 28.66 4.35 29.07
CA PRO A 19 27.60 3.73 28.30
C PRO A 19 28.33 2.98 27.17
N GLN A 20 28.69 1.70 27.37
CA GLN A 20 27.84 0.59 26.92
C GLN A 20 26.97 1.00 25.75
N ALA A 21 27.44 0.61 24.55
CA ALA A 21 26.60 0.07 23.49
C ALA A 21 25.13 0.51 23.56
N ALA A 22 24.87 1.77 23.22
CA ALA A 22 23.66 2.06 22.49
C ALA A 22 23.87 1.40 21.12
N LEU A 23 23.70 0.08 21.09
CA LEU A 23 23.30 -0.63 19.89
C LEU A 23 22.19 0.22 19.31
N ALA A 24 22.51 0.91 18.22
CA ALA A 24 21.53 1.52 17.36
C ALA A 24 20.64 0.36 16.91
N LEU A 25 19.59 0.10 17.68
CA LEU A 25 18.39 -0.56 17.19
C LEU A 25 17.82 0.46 16.21
N GLN A 26 18.40 0.45 15.02
CA GLN A 26 17.79 0.94 13.81
C GLN A 26 16.35 0.44 13.88
N GLU A 27 15.39 1.33 14.09
CA GLU A 27 13.96 1.00 14.03
C GLU A 27 13.75 0.38 12.65
N GLN A 28 13.82 -0.95 12.57
CA GLN A 28 13.49 -1.66 11.37
C GLN A 28 12.01 -1.39 11.20
N ALA A 29 11.70 -0.47 10.29
CA ALA A 29 10.32 -0.17 9.92
C ALA A 29 9.64 -1.52 9.65
N LEU A 30 8.52 -1.75 10.33
CA LEU A 30 7.77 -3.00 10.20
C LEU A 30 7.63 -3.36 8.72
N PRO A 31 7.81 -4.63 8.32
CA PRO A 31 7.58 -5.04 6.94
C PRO A 31 6.20 -4.58 6.44
N LEU A 32 6.08 -4.19 5.17
CA LEU A 32 4.83 -3.68 4.59
C LEU A 32 3.61 -4.58 4.87
N PRO A 33 3.69 -5.93 4.76
CA PRO A 33 2.56 -6.79 5.10
C PRO A 33 2.10 -6.66 6.56
N ALA A 34 3.03 -6.50 7.50
CA ALA A 34 2.70 -6.30 8.91
C ALA A 34 2.03 -4.93 9.13
N GLN A 35 2.49 -3.89 8.42
CA GLN A 35 1.84 -2.57 8.46
C GLN A 35 0.41 -2.61 7.91
N ALA A 36 0.17 -3.39 6.85
CA ALA A 36 -1.15 -3.59 6.27
C ALA A 36 -2.11 -4.22 7.29
N ILE A 37 -1.73 -5.35 7.90
CA ILE A 37 -2.54 -6.04 8.92
C ILE A 37 -2.89 -5.11 10.10
N ILE A 38 -1.92 -4.34 10.59
CA ILE A 38 -2.15 -3.38 11.67
C ILE A 38 -3.14 -2.30 11.22
N SER A 39 -2.97 -1.75 10.01
CA SER A 39 -3.87 -0.74 9.46
C SER A 39 -5.29 -1.27 9.29
N GLN A 40 -5.46 -2.47 8.76
CA GLN A 40 -6.75 -3.12 8.60
C GLN A 40 -7.44 -3.35 9.95
N THR A 41 -6.69 -3.80 10.97
CA THR A 41 -7.21 -4.05 12.31
C THR A 41 -7.68 -2.77 12.99
N ILE A 42 -6.84 -1.71 12.95
CA ILE A 42 -7.24 -0.40 13.49
C ILE A 42 -8.47 0.14 12.75
N GLY A 43 -8.51 0.03 11.41
CA GLY A 43 -9.66 0.47 10.63
C GLY A 43 -10.95 -0.31 10.97
N ARG A 44 -10.84 -1.59 11.33
CA ARG A 44 -12.00 -2.40 11.73
C ARG A 44 -12.52 -1.97 13.10
N ASP A 45 -11.64 -1.58 14.01
CA ASP A 45 -12.01 -1.25 15.38
C ASP A 45 -12.36 0.24 15.56
N ASP A 46 -12.01 1.10 14.59
CA ASP A 46 -12.36 2.53 14.54
C ASP A 46 -13.46 2.82 13.49
N THR A 47 -14.64 3.20 13.99
CA THR A 47 -15.82 3.55 13.17
C THR A 47 -15.60 4.68 12.16
N ALA A 48 -14.56 5.51 12.33
CA ALA A 48 -14.20 6.53 11.35
C ALA A 48 -13.81 5.94 9.98
N TYR A 49 -13.37 4.67 9.94
CA TYR A 49 -13.00 3.96 8.72
C TYR A 49 -14.10 3.02 8.20
N HIS A 50 -15.25 2.95 8.87
CA HIS A 50 -16.31 2.01 8.50
C HIS A 50 -17.09 2.45 7.26
N ALA A 51 -17.57 1.44 6.53
CA ALA A 51 -18.44 1.58 5.39
C ALA A 51 -19.81 2.11 5.81
N LYS A 52 -20.34 3.03 5.02
CA LYS A 52 -21.68 3.61 5.18
C LYS A 52 -22.48 3.32 3.91
N VAL A 53 -23.54 2.54 4.02
CA VAL A 53 -24.46 2.26 2.91
C VAL A 53 -25.32 3.49 2.65
N GLN A 54 -25.36 3.96 1.41
CA GLN A 54 -26.15 5.11 0.95
C GLN A 54 -26.84 4.77 -0.37
N GLU A 55 -27.75 5.63 -0.84
CA GLU A 55 -28.49 5.42 -2.11
C GLU A 55 -27.55 5.30 -3.32
N GLU A 56 -26.49 6.10 -3.36
CA GLU A 56 -25.51 6.13 -4.47
C GLU A 56 -24.45 5.00 -4.39
N GLY A 57 -24.58 4.09 -3.43
CA GLY A 57 -23.63 2.99 -3.20
C GLY A 57 -23.04 2.99 -1.78
N ILE A 58 -22.01 2.19 -1.59
CA ILE A 58 -21.34 2.08 -0.29
C ILE A 58 -20.20 3.10 -0.24
N GLN A 59 -20.12 3.89 0.82
CA GLN A 59 -19.08 4.90 0.98
C GLN A 59 -18.10 4.54 2.10
N LEU A 60 -16.81 4.73 1.84
CA LEU A 60 -15.74 4.73 2.83
C LEU A 60 -15.10 6.12 2.87
N GLN A 61 -14.75 6.57 4.08
CA GLN A 61 -13.96 7.79 4.28
C GLN A 61 -12.66 7.40 4.97
N ASN A 62 -11.56 8.00 4.53
CA ASN A 62 -10.28 7.87 5.17
C ASN A 62 -9.80 9.26 5.62
N PRO A 63 -10.04 9.63 6.89
CA PRO A 63 -9.76 10.98 7.37
C PRO A 63 -8.26 11.31 7.36
N ARG A 64 -7.38 10.32 7.57
CA ARG A 64 -5.92 10.54 7.55
C ARG A 64 -5.38 10.90 6.17
N HIS A 65 -6.06 10.47 5.12
CA HIS A 65 -5.63 10.66 3.73
C HIS A 65 -6.54 11.63 2.95
N ASN A 66 -7.52 12.26 3.63
CA ASN A 66 -8.57 13.07 2.98
C ASN A 66 -9.20 12.38 1.77
N LEU A 67 -9.42 11.07 1.88
CA LEU A 67 -9.88 10.24 0.77
C LEU A 67 -11.34 9.82 1.01
N LYS A 68 -12.15 9.93 -0.02
CA LYS A 68 -13.51 9.36 -0.06
C LYS A 68 -13.57 8.33 -1.18
N ALA A 69 -14.03 7.12 -0.85
CA ALA A 69 -14.26 6.05 -1.81
C ALA A 69 -15.76 5.73 -1.88
N THR A 70 -16.29 5.61 -3.08
CA THR A 70 -17.67 5.16 -3.34
C THR A 70 -17.61 3.88 -4.18
N PHE A 71 -18.33 2.86 -3.73
CA PHE A 71 -18.37 1.53 -4.34
C PHE A 71 -19.75 1.30 -4.93
N THR A 72 -19.80 1.10 -6.25
CA THR A 72 -21.02 0.81 -7.00
C THR A 72 -20.85 -0.52 -7.77
N PRO A 73 -21.91 -1.08 -8.39
CA PRO A 73 -21.78 -2.25 -9.26
C PRO A 73 -20.83 -2.07 -10.44
N GLU A 74 -20.57 -0.82 -10.85
CA GLU A 74 -19.63 -0.45 -11.91
C GLU A 74 -18.17 -0.52 -11.47
N GLY A 75 -17.86 -0.23 -10.21
CA GLY A 75 -16.50 -0.23 -9.69
C GLY A 75 -16.30 0.74 -8.53
N LEU A 76 -15.03 1.07 -8.30
CA LEU A 76 -14.57 2.01 -7.28
C LEU A 76 -14.41 3.40 -7.88
N GLN A 77 -14.97 4.40 -7.21
CA GLN A 77 -14.68 5.82 -7.44
C GLN A 77 -13.94 6.37 -6.22
N VAL A 78 -12.78 6.99 -6.43
CA VAL A 78 -12.00 7.62 -5.36
C VAL A 78 -11.91 9.13 -5.61
N ARG A 79 -12.14 9.92 -4.57
CA ARG A 79 -11.98 11.37 -4.56
C ARG A 79 -11.00 11.79 -3.46
N THR A 80 -10.12 12.71 -3.81
CA THR A 80 -9.17 13.39 -2.91
C THR A 80 -9.15 14.88 -3.23
N PRO A 81 -8.56 15.75 -2.39
CA PRO A 81 -8.39 17.16 -2.72
C PRO A 81 -7.57 17.40 -3.99
N LYS A 82 -6.72 16.44 -4.38
CA LYS A 82 -5.82 16.53 -5.54
C LYS A 82 -6.44 15.97 -6.83
N GLY A 83 -7.65 15.42 -6.77
CA GLY A 83 -8.34 14.86 -7.93
C GLY A 83 -9.17 13.62 -7.62
N ALA A 84 -9.81 13.09 -8.66
CA ALA A 84 -10.65 11.91 -8.60
C ALA A 84 -10.23 10.89 -9.66
N PHE A 85 -10.44 9.61 -9.38
CA PHE A 85 -10.24 8.55 -10.35
C PHE A 85 -11.26 7.44 -10.17
N GLU A 86 -11.46 6.66 -11.22
CA GLU A 86 -12.27 5.44 -11.17
C GLU A 86 -11.36 4.24 -11.43
N LEU A 87 -11.62 3.16 -10.72
CA LEU A 87 -10.98 1.87 -10.91
C LEU A 87 -12.06 0.82 -11.15
N ARG A 88 -11.99 0.16 -12.31
CA ARG A 88 -12.99 -0.83 -12.73
C ARG A 88 -12.32 -2.14 -13.08
N TYR A 89 -12.76 -3.23 -12.44
CA TYR A 89 -12.37 -4.58 -12.84
C TYR A 89 -13.06 -4.96 -14.15
N LEU A 90 -12.27 -5.28 -15.19
CA LEU A 90 -12.77 -5.62 -16.52
C LEU A 90 -12.91 -7.13 -16.73
N GLY A 91 -12.10 -7.94 -16.06
CA GLY A 91 -12.16 -9.39 -16.21
C GLY A 91 -10.86 -10.09 -15.88
N LEU A 92 -10.88 -11.41 -16.08
CA LEU A 92 -9.76 -12.31 -15.87
C LEU A 92 -9.49 -13.09 -17.15
N SER A 93 -8.22 -13.24 -17.50
CA SER A 93 -7.78 -14.16 -18.54
C SER A 93 -6.87 -15.24 -17.95
N TYR A 94 -6.98 -16.45 -18.49
CA TYR A 94 -6.13 -17.58 -18.14
C TYR A 94 -5.74 -18.33 -19.41
N GLY A 95 -4.50 -18.13 -19.83
CA GLY A 95 -4.08 -18.54 -21.17
C GLY A 95 -4.86 -17.80 -22.26
N SER A 96 -5.45 -18.55 -23.19
CA SER A 96 -6.32 -18.02 -24.24
C SER A 96 -7.77 -17.76 -23.78
N THR A 97 -8.16 -18.25 -22.60
CA THR A 97 -9.53 -18.12 -22.10
C THR A 97 -9.70 -16.77 -21.42
N THR A 98 -10.77 -16.04 -21.74
CA THR A 98 -11.08 -14.74 -21.11
C THR A 98 -12.49 -14.74 -20.54
N HIS A 99 -12.60 -14.34 -19.28
CA HIS A 99 -13.83 -14.16 -18.52
C HIS A 99 -14.06 -12.68 -18.27
N GLN A 100 -15.07 -12.11 -18.94
CA GLN A 100 -15.45 -10.71 -18.74
C GLN A 100 -16.10 -10.52 -17.37
N ALA A 101 -15.81 -9.39 -16.73
CA ALA A 101 -16.39 -9.04 -15.44
C ALA A 101 -17.90 -8.80 -15.57
N GLN A 102 -18.67 -9.49 -14.74
CA GLN A 102 -20.09 -9.16 -14.55
C GLN A 102 -20.22 -8.08 -13.47
N LYS A 103 -21.23 -7.21 -13.62
CA LYS A 103 -21.61 -6.27 -12.56
C LYS A 103 -22.13 -7.07 -11.36
N VAL A 104 -21.64 -6.76 -10.17
CA VAL A 104 -22.10 -7.38 -8.93
C VAL A 104 -22.28 -6.30 -7.87
N THR A 105 -23.31 -6.42 -7.06
CA THR A 105 -23.53 -5.49 -5.94
C THR A 105 -22.48 -5.73 -4.86
N PRO A 106 -21.69 -4.71 -4.47
CA PRO A 106 -20.71 -4.87 -3.40
C PRO A 106 -21.40 -5.10 -2.06
N LYS A 107 -20.70 -5.80 -1.17
CA LYS A 107 -21.12 -6.05 0.23
C LYS A 107 -20.15 -5.34 1.17
N ALA A 108 -20.66 -4.87 2.31
CA ALA A 108 -19.85 -4.22 3.31
C ALA A 108 -19.94 -4.89 4.68
N GLN A 109 -18.82 -4.90 5.39
CA GLN A 109 -18.73 -5.29 6.78
C GLN A 109 -17.63 -4.46 7.46
N ALA A 110 -18.00 -3.65 8.46
CA ALA A 110 -17.08 -2.71 9.12
C ALA A 110 -16.31 -1.87 8.09
N ASN A 111 -14.99 -1.98 8.02
CA ASN A 111 -14.10 -1.28 7.09
C ASN A 111 -13.80 -2.04 5.78
N ARG A 112 -14.45 -3.18 5.54
CA ARG A 112 -14.22 -4.06 4.39
C ARG A 112 -15.36 -4.00 3.39
N ILE A 113 -15.02 -3.95 2.11
CA ILE A 113 -15.93 -4.09 0.96
C ILE A 113 -15.55 -5.33 0.16
N GLU A 114 -16.53 -6.07 -0.35
CA GLU A 114 -16.30 -7.22 -1.23
C GLU A 114 -17.21 -7.21 -2.45
N TYR A 115 -16.64 -7.51 -3.61
CA TYR A 115 -17.31 -7.85 -4.85
C TYR A 115 -17.20 -9.37 -5.09
N PRO A 116 -18.27 -10.14 -4.82
CA PRO A 116 -18.27 -11.58 -5.05
C PRO A 116 -18.49 -11.88 -6.55
N ARG A 117 -17.41 -12.24 -7.26
CA ARG A 117 -17.39 -12.48 -8.72
C ARG A 117 -17.20 -13.97 -9.04
N GLY A 118 -18.01 -14.83 -8.41
CA GLY A 118 -17.90 -16.28 -8.53
C GLY A 118 -16.68 -16.84 -7.77
N PRO A 119 -15.73 -17.52 -8.44
CA PRO A 119 -14.52 -18.02 -7.77
C PRO A 119 -13.55 -16.92 -7.36
N LEU A 120 -13.66 -15.72 -7.96
CA LEU A 120 -12.89 -14.54 -7.62
C LEU A 120 -13.67 -13.67 -6.63
N THR A 121 -13.02 -13.23 -5.56
CA THR A 121 -13.50 -12.15 -4.69
C THR A 121 -12.53 -10.99 -4.82
N GLU A 122 -13.00 -9.87 -5.36
CA GLU A 122 -12.29 -8.60 -5.26
C GLU A 122 -12.72 -7.93 -3.96
N TRP A 123 -11.77 -7.42 -3.19
CA TRP A 123 -12.06 -6.82 -1.89
C TRP A 123 -11.24 -5.57 -1.65
N TYR A 124 -11.74 -4.74 -0.74
CA TYR A 124 -11.09 -3.52 -0.29
C TYR A 124 -11.16 -3.41 1.22
N ILE A 125 -10.10 -2.92 1.86
CA ILE A 125 -10.09 -2.66 3.30
C ILE A 125 -9.57 -1.25 3.56
N ASN A 126 -10.34 -0.47 4.32
CA ASN A 126 -9.96 0.89 4.71
C ASN A 126 -9.25 0.90 6.07
N GLY A 127 -8.19 1.69 6.21
CA GLY A 127 -7.52 1.88 7.49
C GLY A 127 -6.56 3.07 7.50
N PRO A 128 -5.84 3.31 8.60
CA PRO A 128 -4.96 4.47 8.74
C PRO A 128 -3.88 4.65 7.66
N LYS A 129 -3.47 3.58 6.97
CA LYS A 129 -2.48 3.63 5.88
C LYS A 129 -3.06 3.93 4.50
N GLY A 130 -4.37 3.87 4.34
CA GLY A 130 -5.05 4.13 3.07
C GLY A 130 -6.18 3.13 2.81
N LEU A 131 -6.44 2.90 1.53
CA LEU A 131 -7.42 1.94 1.05
C LEU A 131 -6.66 0.78 0.39
N GLU A 132 -6.70 -0.39 0.99
CA GLU A 132 -6.10 -1.57 0.40
C GLU A 132 -7.06 -2.21 -0.60
N GLN A 133 -6.53 -2.75 -1.70
CA GLN A 133 -7.25 -3.59 -2.64
C GLN A 133 -6.63 -4.98 -2.63
N GLY A 134 -7.44 -6.01 -2.79
CA GLY A 134 -6.92 -7.34 -3.04
C GLY A 134 -7.91 -8.23 -3.78
N PHE A 135 -7.41 -9.37 -4.20
CA PHE A 135 -8.16 -10.39 -4.90
C PHE A 135 -7.88 -11.75 -4.31
N THR A 136 -8.94 -12.53 -4.11
CA THR A 136 -8.81 -13.93 -3.72
C THR A 136 -9.47 -14.80 -4.77
N LEU A 137 -8.70 -15.67 -5.41
CA LEU A 137 -9.19 -16.64 -6.38
C LEU A 137 -9.22 -18.01 -5.71
N LYS A 138 -10.43 -18.57 -5.50
CA LYS A 138 -10.63 -19.80 -4.70
C LYS A 138 -10.30 -21.09 -5.43
N ALA A 139 -10.33 -21.08 -6.75
CA ALA A 139 -10.06 -22.23 -7.60
C ALA A 139 -9.54 -21.77 -8.97
N PRO A 140 -8.83 -22.62 -9.72
CA PRO A 140 -8.40 -22.29 -11.07
C PRO A 140 -9.58 -21.85 -11.94
N PRO A 141 -9.41 -20.81 -12.77
CA PRO A 141 -10.49 -20.30 -13.61
C PRO A 141 -10.81 -21.23 -14.80
N GLY A 142 -9.94 -22.22 -15.05
CA GLY A 142 -10.13 -23.24 -16.07
C GLY A 142 -9.00 -24.28 -16.05
N PRO A 143 -8.93 -25.17 -17.05
CA PRO A 143 -7.79 -26.07 -17.25
C PRO A 143 -6.47 -25.29 -17.33
N PRO A 144 -5.33 -25.87 -16.92
CA PRO A 144 -4.02 -25.20 -16.99
C PRO A 144 -3.78 -24.60 -18.37
N GLY A 145 -3.66 -23.27 -18.44
CA GLY A 145 -3.77 -22.54 -19.72
C GLY A 145 -2.67 -21.51 -19.98
N GLY A 146 -1.91 -21.09 -18.98
CA GLY A 146 -0.90 -20.04 -19.11
C GLY A 146 -0.92 -19.09 -17.91
N THR A 147 -0.46 -17.86 -18.07
CA THR A 147 -0.44 -16.85 -17.00
C THR A 147 -1.86 -16.41 -16.61
N LEU A 148 -2.13 -16.36 -15.31
CA LEU A 148 -3.35 -15.76 -14.75
C LEU A 148 -3.24 -14.24 -14.84
N THR A 149 -4.18 -13.56 -15.50
CA THR A 149 -4.15 -12.09 -15.66
C THR A 149 -5.47 -11.47 -15.20
N LEU A 150 -5.41 -10.59 -14.21
CA LEU A 150 -6.52 -9.70 -13.86
C LEU A 150 -6.38 -8.38 -14.62
N THR A 151 -7.45 -7.94 -15.25
CA THR A 151 -7.48 -6.70 -16.03
C THR A 151 -8.37 -5.67 -15.35
N LEU A 152 -7.80 -4.49 -15.12
CA LEU A 152 -8.49 -3.31 -14.60
C LEU A 152 -8.39 -2.15 -15.58
N GLU A 153 -9.31 -1.21 -15.46
CA GLU A 153 -9.26 0.09 -16.11
C GLU A 153 -9.17 1.18 -15.06
N ILE A 154 -8.26 2.13 -15.27
CA ILE A 154 -8.15 3.35 -14.48
C ILE A 154 -8.45 4.58 -15.33
N THR A 155 -9.39 5.42 -14.87
CA THR A 155 -9.80 6.64 -15.57
C THR A 155 -9.86 7.84 -14.60
N GLY A 156 -10.05 9.05 -15.13
CA GLY A 156 -10.16 10.27 -14.32
C GLY A 156 -8.84 10.87 -13.85
N ILE A 157 -7.75 10.09 -13.84
CA ILE A 157 -6.43 10.56 -13.42
C ILE A 157 -5.31 10.08 -14.36
N LYS A 158 -4.22 10.86 -14.44
CA LYS A 158 -2.99 10.41 -15.09
C LYS A 158 -2.33 9.35 -14.22
N ALA A 159 -2.12 8.17 -14.76
CA ALA A 159 -1.32 7.11 -14.15
C ALA A 159 0.01 7.00 -14.91
N ARG A 160 1.11 6.85 -14.18
CA ARG A 160 2.44 6.61 -14.77
C ARG A 160 3.14 5.47 -14.05
N PRO A 161 3.92 4.63 -14.76
CA PRO A 161 4.80 3.67 -14.11
C PRO A 161 5.79 4.35 -13.16
N ALA A 162 6.11 3.65 -12.08
CA ALA A 162 7.15 3.96 -11.12
C ALA A 162 7.74 2.65 -10.59
N GLU A 163 8.82 2.74 -9.82
CA GLU A 163 9.40 1.57 -9.17
C GLU A 163 8.35 0.85 -8.30
N GLY A 164 8.17 -0.45 -8.52
CA GLY A 164 7.24 -1.29 -7.77
C GLY A 164 5.74 -1.00 -7.99
N GLY A 165 5.36 -0.15 -8.95
CA GLY A 165 3.95 0.15 -9.19
C GLY A 165 3.68 1.37 -10.08
N LEU A 166 2.66 2.14 -9.72
CA LEU A 166 2.19 3.32 -10.42
C LEU A 166 2.10 4.52 -9.49
N ILE A 167 2.32 5.70 -10.04
CA ILE A 167 1.93 6.98 -9.42
C ILE A 167 0.68 7.49 -10.14
N LEU A 168 -0.34 7.83 -9.35
CA LEU A 168 -1.62 8.38 -9.79
C LEU A 168 -1.67 9.86 -9.43
N GLY A 169 -1.73 10.71 -10.46
CA GLY A 169 -1.71 12.17 -10.31
C GLY A 169 -0.48 12.67 -9.55
N SER A 170 -0.70 13.52 -8.55
CA SER A 170 0.35 14.21 -7.79
C SER A 170 0.52 13.70 -6.35
N GLY A 171 0.04 12.50 -6.03
CA GLY A 171 0.19 12.04 -4.64
C GLY A 171 -0.34 10.67 -4.25
N LEU A 172 -0.93 9.88 -5.16
CA LEU A 172 -1.34 8.51 -4.84
C LEU A 172 -0.43 7.51 -5.52
N ALA A 173 -0.22 6.37 -4.91
CA ALA A 173 0.52 5.26 -5.47
C ALA A 173 -0.29 3.97 -5.41
N TYR A 174 -0.23 3.21 -6.49
CA TYR A 174 -0.78 1.86 -6.61
C TYR A 174 0.41 0.92 -6.80
N ARG A 175 0.83 0.21 -5.76
CA ARG A 175 2.16 -0.43 -5.73
C ARG A 175 2.18 -1.67 -4.86
N ASP A 176 3.37 -2.26 -4.73
CA ASP A 176 3.65 -3.35 -3.80
C ASP A 176 2.79 -4.59 -4.09
N LEU A 177 2.57 -4.88 -5.38
CA LEU A 177 1.86 -6.09 -5.82
C LEU A 177 2.59 -7.32 -5.30
N VAL A 178 1.92 -8.10 -4.46
CA VAL A 178 2.37 -9.42 -4.02
C VAL A 178 1.26 -10.43 -4.30
N ALA A 179 1.65 -11.61 -4.77
CA ALA A 179 0.75 -12.75 -4.91
C ALA A 179 1.28 -13.95 -4.13
N TRP A 180 0.40 -14.68 -3.45
CA TRP A 180 0.76 -15.92 -2.76
C TRP A 180 -0.36 -16.94 -2.78
N ASP A 181 0.01 -18.18 -2.57
CA ASP A 181 -0.91 -19.31 -2.63
C ASP A 181 -1.35 -19.79 -1.23
N ALA A 182 -2.16 -20.85 -1.16
CA ALA A 182 -2.72 -21.39 0.08
C ALA A 182 -1.66 -21.87 1.09
N GLU A 183 -0.45 -22.16 0.61
CA GLU A 183 0.67 -22.63 1.42
C GLU A 183 1.60 -21.46 1.81
N GLY A 184 1.23 -20.22 1.45
CA GLY A 184 2.01 -19.02 1.70
C GLY A 184 3.19 -18.83 0.76
N ARG A 185 3.26 -19.60 -0.34
CA ARG A 185 4.36 -19.47 -1.32
C ARG A 185 4.12 -18.24 -2.16
N ILE A 186 5.12 -17.35 -2.20
CA ILE A 186 5.10 -16.17 -3.07
C ILE A 186 5.14 -16.63 -4.53
N LEU A 187 4.23 -16.09 -5.33
CA LEU A 187 4.11 -16.36 -6.76
C LEU A 187 4.74 -15.19 -7.54
N PRO A 188 5.46 -15.46 -8.65
CA PRO A 188 5.91 -14.41 -9.55
C PRO A 188 4.69 -13.62 -10.04
N ALA A 189 4.72 -12.31 -9.83
CA ALA A 189 3.65 -11.40 -10.20
C ALA A 189 4.22 -10.13 -10.85
N GLU A 190 3.48 -9.57 -11.79
CA GLU A 190 3.87 -8.37 -12.52
C GLU A 190 2.68 -7.42 -12.68
N LEU A 191 2.95 -6.14 -12.48
CA LEU A 191 2.02 -5.05 -12.72
C LEU A 191 2.42 -4.29 -13.99
N LYS A 192 1.49 -4.13 -14.93
CA LYS A 192 1.71 -3.29 -16.13
C LYS A 192 0.60 -2.28 -16.32
N LEU A 193 0.97 -1.13 -16.86
CA LEU A 193 0.05 -0.10 -17.34
C LEU A 193 0.26 0.12 -18.84
N GLN A 194 -0.82 -0.01 -19.62
CA GLN A 194 -0.86 0.31 -21.04
C GLN A 194 -2.06 1.23 -21.31
N GLY A 195 -1.80 2.51 -21.59
CA GLY A 195 -2.85 3.51 -21.68
C GLY A 195 -3.62 3.62 -20.36
N LYS A 196 -4.88 3.19 -20.35
CA LYS A 196 -5.77 3.16 -19.18
C LYS A 196 -5.90 1.76 -18.57
N THR A 197 -5.32 0.75 -19.20
CA THR A 197 -5.46 -0.65 -18.82
C THR A 197 -4.33 -1.04 -17.88
N LEU A 198 -4.71 -1.49 -16.70
CA LEU A 198 -3.84 -2.04 -15.68
C LEU A 198 -3.97 -3.57 -15.70
N THR A 199 -2.87 -4.29 -15.82
CA THR A 199 -2.88 -5.76 -15.74
C THR A 199 -2.04 -6.24 -14.56
N LEU A 200 -2.61 -7.16 -13.78
CA LEU A 200 -1.93 -7.90 -12.72
C LEU A 200 -1.76 -9.34 -13.23
N ALA A 201 -0.55 -9.68 -13.64
CA ALA A 201 -0.22 -11.00 -14.17
C ALA A 201 0.45 -11.84 -13.06
N VAL A 202 0.01 -13.08 -12.87
CA VAL A 202 0.50 -14.01 -11.84
C VAL A 202 0.81 -15.36 -12.48
N ASP A 203 2.00 -15.89 -12.21
CA ASP A 203 2.38 -17.25 -12.59
C ASP A 203 1.90 -18.25 -11.52
N ASP A 204 0.78 -18.91 -11.79
CA ASP A 204 0.13 -19.84 -10.88
C ASP A 204 0.40 -21.31 -11.20
N ARG A 205 1.31 -21.64 -12.14
CA ARG A 205 1.52 -23.00 -12.65
C ARG A 205 1.81 -24.05 -11.58
N LYS A 206 2.40 -23.64 -10.47
CA LYS A 206 2.74 -24.50 -9.33
C LYS A 206 1.95 -24.16 -8.06
N ALA A 207 1.03 -23.19 -8.15
CA ALA A 207 0.32 -22.65 -7.01
C ALA A 207 -0.75 -23.61 -6.49
N ARG A 208 -1.03 -23.51 -5.19
CA ARG A 208 -2.15 -24.18 -4.54
C ARG A 208 -3.21 -23.16 -4.19
N TYR A 209 -4.42 -23.39 -4.65
CA TYR A 209 -5.53 -22.46 -4.43
C TYR A 209 -6.06 -22.55 -2.99
N PRO A 210 -6.53 -21.45 -2.39
CA PRO A 210 -6.73 -20.12 -2.97
C PRO A 210 -5.43 -19.35 -3.24
N ILE A 211 -5.46 -18.51 -4.27
CA ILE A 211 -4.43 -17.50 -4.55
C ILE A 211 -4.91 -16.14 -4.08
N HIS A 212 -4.04 -15.40 -3.42
CA HIS A 212 -4.25 -14.01 -2.99
C HIS A 212 -3.37 -13.11 -3.85
N ILE A 213 -3.89 -11.96 -4.27
CA ILE A 213 -3.21 -10.98 -5.13
C ILE A 213 -3.53 -9.61 -4.58
N ASP A 214 -2.58 -9.01 -3.88
CA ASP A 214 -2.83 -7.86 -3.01
C ASP A 214 -1.94 -6.68 -3.41
N PRO A 215 -2.40 -5.81 -4.33
CA PRO A 215 -1.78 -4.51 -4.59
C PRO A 215 -2.27 -3.44 -3.61
N PHE A 216 -1.36 -2.57 -3.16
CA PHE A 216 -1.67 -1.55 -2.15
C PHE A 216 -1.94 -0.17 -2.77
N ILE A 217 -3.01 0.52 -2.34
CA ILE A 217 -3.26 1.94 -2.68
C ILE A 217 -2.97 2.82 -1.46
N GLN A 218 -1.94 3.64 -1.55
CA GLN A 218 -1.54 4.55 -0.48
C GLN A 218 -1.10 5.92 -1.02
N GLN A 219 -1.00 6.91 -0.14
CA GLN A 219 -0.33 8.15 -0.49
C GLN A 219 1.13 7.86 -0.89
N ALA A 220 1.58 8.41 -2.01
CA ALA A 220 2.93 8.23 -2.49
C ALA A 220 3.92 8.83 -1.48
N LYS A 221 4.74 7.98 -0.85
CA LYS A 221 5.93 8.44 -0.13
C LYS A 221 7.01 8.70 -1.18
N LEU A 222 7.45 9.96 -1.28
CA LEU A 222 8.67 10.31 -2.01
C LEU A 222 9.84 9.86 -1.14
N THR A 223 10.63 8.93 -1.65
CA THR A 223 11.92 8.55 -1.06
C THR A 223 13.00 9.06 -1.99
N ALA A 224 13.99 9.80 -1.48
CA ALA A 224 15.17 10.16 -2.24
C ALA A 224 15.86 8.87 -2.68
N SER A 225 16.22 8.77 -3.96
CA SER A 225 16.83 7.56 -4.54
C SER A 225 18.26 7.31 -4.05
N ASP A 226 18.87 8.32 -3.42
CA ASP A 226 20.26 8.37 -2.98
C ASP A 226 20.41 8.59 -1.48
N GLY A 227 19.33 8.60 -0.69
CA GLY A 227 19.36 8.90 0.74
C GLY A 227 20.21 7.91 1.53
N ALA A 228 21.51 8.17 1.63
CA ALA A 228 22.44 7.45 2.46
C ALA A 228 22.27 7.88 3.92
N ALA A 229 22.69 7.02 4.84
CA ALA A 229 22.79 7.40 6.23
C ALA A 229 23.70 8.64 6.33
N PHE A 230 23.24 9.67 7.06
CA PHE A 230 23.92 10.97 7.27
C PHE A 230 23.85 12.01 6.13
N ASP A 231 23.05 11.80 5.08
CA ASP A 231 22.92 12.79 3.99
C ASP A 231 22.14 14.07 4.37
N GLU A 232 21.72 14.21 5.63
CA GLU A 232 20.96 15.36 6.15
C GLU A 232 19.72 15.75 5.31
N PHE A 233 19.24 14.84 4.44
CA PHE A 233 18.05 15.07 3.63
C PHE A 233 16.85 15.32 4.54
N GLY A 234 16.31 16.54 4.52
CA GLY A 234 15.28 17.00 5.46
C GLY A 234 15.76 17.97 6.54
N PHE A 235 17.05 18.33 6.56
CA PHE A 235 17.61 19.28 7.53
C PHE A 235 17.09 20.71 7.32
N SER A 236 16.84 21.10 6.07
CA SER A 236 16.10 22.32 5.75
C SER A 236 15.06 22.04 4.67
N VAL A 237 13.81 22.46 4.92
CA VAL A 237 12.73 22.29 3.94
C VAL A 237 12.13 23.65 3.62
N ALA A 238 11.96 23.93 2.33
CA ALA A 238 11.20 25.07 1.85
C ALA A 238 10.09 24.61 0.89
N ILE A 239 8.91 25.21 1.02
CA ILE A 239 7.76 24.92 0.17
C ILE A 239 7.36 26.20 -0.55
N SER A 240 7.23 26.12 -1.88
CA SER A 240 6.68 27.19 -2.70
C SER A 240 5.76 26.60 -3.77
N GLY A 241 4.46 26.85 -3.65
CA GLY A 241 3.46 26.31 -4.58
C GLY A 241 3.40 24.79 -4.54
N ASP A 242 3.60 24.14 -5.69
CA ASP A 242 3.70 22.69 -5.85
C ASP A 242 5.13 22.15 -5.75
N THR A 243 6.09 23.02 -5.44
CA THR A 243 7.51 22.69 -5.36
C THR A 243 7.95 22.58 -3.89
N VAL A 244 8.61 21.48 -3.57
CA VAL A 244 9.30 21.27 -2.29
C VAL A 244 10.79 21.16 -2.57
N VAL A 245 11.59 21.92 -1.81
CA VAL A 245 13.05 21.81 -1.78
C VAL A 245 13.43 21.23 -0.42
N VAL A 246 14.26 20.20 -0.44
CA VAL A 246 14.73 19.43 0.72
C VAL A 246 16.25 19.35 0.66
#